data_AF-A0A142NFQ6-F1
#
_entry.id   AF-A0A142NFQ6-F1
#
_cell.length_a   1.000
_cell.length_b   1.000
_cell.length_c   1.000
_cell.angle_alpha   90.00
_cell.angle_beta   90.00
_cell.angle_gamma   90.00
#
_symmetry.space_group_name_H-M   'P 1'
#
loop_
_entity.id
_entity.type
_entity.pdbx_description
1 polymer ?
#
loop_
_entity_poly.entity_id
_entity_poly.type
_entity_poly.pdbx_seq_one_letter_code
_entity_poly.pdbx_strand_id
1 'polypeptide(L)'
;MNNKSVFAACLFAALNICTLSAHAEADVSRQTYTYGTHLDIQKVLSMTEDTSVTCGITEARMTYLDSAGKTRELDYSKFADGCNNQN
;
A
#
# COMPACT_ATOMS: atom_id res chain seq x y z
N MET A 1 3.60 14.00 54.46
CA MET A 1 3.45 13.38 53.12
C MET A 1 3.39 14.51 52.10
N ASN A 2 4.40 14.63 51.23
CA ASN A 2 4.58 15.79 50.34
C ASN A 2 3.54 15.78 49.21
N ASN A 3 2.47 16.56 49.38
CA ASN A 3 1.37 16.74 48.42
C ASN A 3 1.84 17.12 47.01
N LYS A 4 2.96 17.86 46.87
CA LYS A 4 3.57 18.20 45.57
C LYS A 4 4.04 16.99 44.76
N SER A 5 4.46 15.91 45.42
CA SER A 5 4.90 14.68 44.75
C SER A 5 3.73 13.85 44.21
N VAL A 6 2.55 13.96 44.84
CA VAL A 6 1.33 13.28 44.41
C VAL A 6 0.75 13.93 43.15
N PHE A 7 0.74 15.27 43.09
CA PHE A 7 0.28 16.00 41.91
C PHE A 7 1.16 15.76 40.66
N ALA A 8 2.48 15.66 40.85
CA ALA A 8 3.40 15.37 39.75
C ALA A 8 3.22 13.93 39.19
N ALA A 9 2.90 12.96 40.05
CA ALA A 9 2.68 11.57 39.63
C ALA A 9 1.37 11.39 38.84
N CYS A 10 0.30 12.13 39.18
CA CYS A 10 -0.96 12.10 38.43
C CYS A 10 -0.84 12.72 37.03
N LEU A 11 0.01 13.74 36.87
CA LEU A 11 0.20 14.39 35.57
C LEU A 11 0.86 13.43 34.57
N PHE A 12 1.87 12.66 34.97
CA PHE A 12 2.50 11.67 34.07
C PHE A 12 1.59 10.50 33.70
N ALA A 13 0.68 10.08 34.59
CA ALA A 13 -0.28 9.02 34.29
C ALA A 13 -1.30 9.42 33.20
N ALA A 14 -1.65 10.71 33.10
CA ALA A 14 -2.65 11.20 32.14
C ALA A 14 -2.12 11.32 30.70
N LEU A 15 -0.81 11.52 30.51
CA LEU A 15 -0.21 11.72 29.18
C LEU A 15 0.00 10.43 28.36
N ASN A 16 -0.16 9.25 28.97
CA ASN A 16 0.07 7.96 28.30
C ASN A 16 -1.18 7.38 27.58
N ILE A 17 -2.32 8.07 27.61
CA ILE A 17 -3.60 7.48 27.15
C ILE A 17 -3.86 7.67 25.64
N CYS A 18 -3.09 8.50 24.92
CA CYS A 18 -3.45 8.90 23.55
C CYS A 18 -2.45 8.53 22.45
N THR A 19 -1.64 7.48 22.60
CA THR A 19 -0.94 6.90 21.44
C THR A 19 -1.76 5.77 20.84
N LEU A 20 -2.94 6.12 20.29
CA LEU A 20 -3.59 5.23 19.34
C LEU A 20 -2.80 5.36 18.04
N SER A 21 -1.88 4.43 17.81
CA SER A 21 -1.29 4.27 16.49
C SER A 21 -2.43 3.89 15.54
N ALA A 22 -2.91 4.87 14.79
CA ALA A 22 -3.74 4.64 13.62
C ALA A 22 -2.84 3.96 12.58
N HIS A 23 -2.69 2.65 12.71
CA HIS A 23 -2.25 1.82 11.60
C HIS A 23 -3.37 1.90 10.57
N ALA A 24 -3.27 2.86 9.65
CA ALA A 24 -4.01 2.82 8.41
C ALA A 24 -3.42 1.68 7.58
N GLU A 25 -3.69 0.46 7.99
CA GLU A 25 -3.49 -0.71 7.17
C GLU A 25 -4.49 -0.55 6.03
N ALA A 26 -4.01 -0.01 4.91
CA ALA A 26 -4.82 0.06 3.71
C ALA A 26 -5.28 -1.37 3.45
N ASP A 27 -6.59 -1.61 3.55
CA ASP A 27 -7.22 -2.89 3.23
C ASP A 27 -7.12 -3.11 1.72
N VAL A 28 -5.91 -3.46 1.29
CA VAL A 28 -5.59 -3.69 -0.11
C VAL A 28 -5.97 -5.12 -0.43
N SER A 29 -7.19 -5.26 -0.95
CA SER A 29 -7.70 -6.54 -1.41
C SER A 29 -7.02 -6.93 -2.72
N ARG A 30 -6.10 -7.89 -2.63
CA ARG A 30 -5.42 -8.50 -3.78
C ARG A 30 -6.43 -9.24 -4.64
N GLN A 31 -6.56 -8.83 -5.91
CA GLN A 31 -7.50 -9.45 -6.84
C GLN A 31 -6.87 -10.67 -7.52
N THR A 32 -7.62 -11.77 -7.63
CA THR A 32 -7.23 -12.87 -8.53
C THR A 32 -7.54 -12.44 -9.95
N TYR A 33 -6.50 -12.32 -10.77
CA TYR A 33 -6.60 -11.86 -12.15
C TYR A 33 -6.41 -13.01 -13.14
N THR A 34 -7.11 -12.91 -14.25
CA THR A 34 -6.87 -13.71 -15.44
C THR A 34 -6.78 -12.75 -16.61
N TYR A 35 -5.90 -13.05 -17.56
CA TYR A 35 -5.72 -12.19 -18.72
C TYR A 35 -7.05 -11.94 -19.45
N GLY A 36 -7.39 -10.67 -19.66
CA GLY A 36 -8.64 -10.26 -20.29
C GLY A 36 -9.79 -9.95 -19.31
N THR A 37 -9.62 -10.14 -18.00
CA THR A 37 -10.60 -9.67 -17.00
C THR A 37 -10.79 -8.16 -17.12
N HIS A 38 -12.04 -7.72 -17.21
CA HIS A 38 -12.37 -6.31 -17.16
C HIS A 38 -12.23 -5.80 -15.72
N LEU A 39 -11.33 -4.86 -15.51
CA LEU A 39 -11.08 -4.25 -14.20
C LEU A 39 -11.80 -2.90 -14.11
N ASP A 40 -12.46 -2.66 -12.97
CA ASP A 40 -13.03 -1.36 -12.64
C ASP A 40 -11.92 -0.42 -12.15
N ILE A 41 -11.23 0.23 -13.08
CA ILE A 41 -10.13 1.15 -12.79
C ILE A 41 -10.64 2.59 -12.98
N GLN A 42 -10.77 3.33 -11.88
CA GLN A 42 -11.03 4.77 -11.93
C GLN A 42 -9.73 5.56 -12.09
N LYS A 43 -8.67 5.20 -11.36
CA LYS A 43 -7.36 5.87 -11.43
C LYS A 43 -6.21 4.94 -11.07
N VAL A 44 -5.17 4.91 -11.89
CA VAL A 44 -3.90 4.25 -11.54
C VAL A 44 -3.12 5.13 -10.56
N LEU A 45 -2.68 4.53 -9.45
CA LEU A 45 -1.93 5.20 -8.39
C LEU A 45 -0.42 4.94 -8.53
N SER A 46 -0.04 3.70 -8.82
CA SER A 46 1.35 3.31 -9.07
C SER A 46 1.43 2.05 -9.93
N MET A 47 2.57 1.89 -10.59
CA MET A 47 2.96 0.66 -11.27
C MET A 47 4.44 0.39 -10.96
N THR A 48 4.75 -0.87 -10.68
CA THR A 48 6.12 -1.33 -10.41
C THR A 48 6.34 -2.65 -11.14
N GLU A 49 7.58 -2.92 -11.55
CA GLU A 49 7.98 -4.22 -12.11
C GLU A 49 9.25 -4.73 -11.45
N ASP A 50 9.47 -6.04 -11.52
CA ASP A 50 10.75 -6.65 -11.18
C ASP A 50 11.78 -6.33 -12.28
N THR A 51 12.86 -5.65 -11.88
CA THR A 51 13.92 -5.14 -12.76
C THR A 51 15.07 -6.13 -12.96
N SER A 52 15.00 -7.34 -12.39
CA SER A 52 16.00 -8.40 -12.59
C SER A 52 16.01 -8.94 -14.02
N VAL A 53 14.89 -8.81 -14.74
CA VAL A 53 14.75 -9.24 -16.13
C VAL A 53 14.95 -8.04 -17.06
N THR A 54 16.03 -8.03 -17.82
CA THR A 54 16.35 -6.93 -18.76
C THR A 54 15.41 -6.88 -19.97
N CYS A 55 15.14 -8.03 -20.60
CA CYS A 55 14.07 -8.18 -21.57
C CYS A 55 13.54 -9.62 -21.54
N GLY A 56 12.24 -9.76 -21.38
CA GLY A 56 11.55 -11.03 -21.17
C GLY A 56 10.24 -10.80 -20.44
N ILE A 57 9.57 -11.89 -20.02
CA ILE A 57 8.40 -11.79 -19.13
C ILE A 57 8.89 -11.49 -17.71
N THR A 58 8.30 -10.48 -17.08
CA THR A 58 8.56 -10.09 -15.69
C THR A 58 7.24 -9.90 -14.93
N GLU A 59 7.31 -10.01 -13.60
CA GLU A 59 6.19 -9.74 -12.71
C GLU A 59 6.06 -8.24 -12.46
N ALA A 60 4.83 -7.75 -12.48
CA ALA A 60 4.48 -6.37 -12.22
C ALA A 60 3.32 -6.27 -11.23
N ARG A 61 3.29 -5.14 -10.53
CA ARG A 61 2.21 -4.77 -9.62
C ARG A 61 1.65 -3.41 -10.02
N MET A 62 0.33 -3.34 -10.09
CA MET A 62 -0.40 -2.10 -10.28
C MET A 62 -1.30 -1.84 -9.07
N THR A 63 -1.16 -0.66 -8.49
CA THR A 63 -2.06 -0.17 -7.44
C THR A 63 -2.99 0.86 -8.06
N TYR A 64 -4.29 0.69 -7.87
CA TYR A 64 -5.31 1.56 -8.49
C TYR A 64 -6.50 1.82 -7.56
N LEU A 65 -7.23 2.88 -7.85
CA LEU A 65 -8.51 3.23 -7.23
C LEU A 65 -9.65 2.68 -8.10
N ASP A 66 -10.58 1.93 -7.52
CA ASP A 66 -11.80 1.50 -8.20
C ASP A 66 -12.87 2.60 -8.20
N SER A 67 -13.99 2.39 -8.91
CA SER A 67 -15.07 3.39 -9.00
C SER A 67 -15.75 3.69 -7.66
N ALA A 68 -15.63 2.78 -6.69
CA ALA A 68 -16.13 2.95 -5.33
C ALA A 68 -15.15 3.71 -4.42
N GLY A 69 -14.00 4.14 -4.94
CA GLY A 69 -12.98 4.85 -4.18
C GLY A 69 -12.13 3.94 -3.29
N LYS A 70 -12.10 2.62 -3.55
CA LYS A 70 -11.25 1.68 -2.81
C LYS A 70 -9.96 1.39 -3.56
N THR A 71 -8.86 1.38 -2.81
CA THR A 71 -7.54 0.99 -3.32
C THR A 71 -7.46 -0.51 -3.52
N ARG A 72 -6.97 -0.93 -4.69
CA ARG A 72 -6.76 -2.32 -5.09
C ARG A 72 -5.32 -2.52 -5.56
N GLU A 73 -4.82 -3.73 -5.38
CA GLU A 73 -3.58 -4.20 -5.98
C GLU A 73 -3.84 -5.34 -6.95
N LEU A 74 -3.16 -5.27 -8.08
CA LEU A 74 -3.14 -6.27 -9.13
C LEU A 74 -1.71 -6.72 -9.38
N ASP A 75 -1.49 -8.03 -9.23
CA ASP A 75 -0.27 -8.71 -9.65
C ASP A 75 -0.49 -9.36 -11.02
N TYR A 76 0.43 -9.14 -11.95
CA TYR A 76 0.34 -9.64 -13.31
C TYR A 76 1.71 -9.73 -13.98
N SER A 77 1.83 -10.63 -14.96
CA SER A 77 3.04 -10.72 -15.79
C SER A 77 2.92 -9.85 -17.05
N LYS A 78 4.02 -9.17 -17.43
CA LYS A 78 4.14 -8.37 -18.66
C LYS A 78 5.53 -8.55 -19.28
N PHE A 79 5.74 -8.04 -20.48
CA PHE A 79 7.11 -7.85 -20.98
C PHE A 79 7.80 -6.74 -20.20
N ALA A 80 9.04 -6.97 -19.76
CA ALA A 80 9.86 -5.97 -19.08
C ALA A 80 10.02 -4.70 -19.95
N ASP A 81 10.04 -3.53 -19.32
CA ASP A 81 10.08 -2.25 -20.04
C ASP A 81 11.34 -2.11 -20.91
N GLY A 82 12.43 -2.77 -20.54
CA GLY A 82 13.68 -2.84 -21.29
C GLY A 82 13.57 -3.50 -22.67
N CYS A 83 12.48 -4.21 -22.97
CA CYS A 83 12.25 -4.77 -24.31
C CYS A 83 11.94 -3.73 -25.38
N ASN A 84 11.55 -2.49 -25.02
CA ASN A 84 11.17 -1.44 -25.97
C ASN A 84 12.36 -0.83 -26.74
N ASN A 85 13.60 -1.17 -26.36
CA ASN A 85 14.83 -0.54 -26.86
C ASN A 85 15.52 -1.32 -28.01
N GLN A 86 14.84 -2.28 -28.65
CA GLN A 86 15.41 -3.15 -29.69
C GLN A 86 14.94 -2.83 -31.12
N ASN A 87 14.46 -1.59 -31.37
CA ASN A 87 14.12 -1.13 -32.72
C ASN A 87 15.32 -0.50 -33.43
#